data_AF-A0A3S8UCX8-F1
#
_entry.id   AF-A0A3S8UCX8-F1
#
_cell.length_a   1.000
_cell.length_b   1.000
_cell.length_c   1.000
_cell.angle_alpha   90.00
_cell.angle_beta   90.00
_cell.angle_gamma   90.00
#
_symmetry.space_group_name_H-M   'P 1'
#
loop_
_entity.id
_entity.type
_entity.pdbx_description
1 polymer ?
#
loop_
_entity_poly.entity_id
_entity_poly.type
_entity_poly.pdbx_seq_one_letter_code
_entity_poly.pdbx_strand_id
1 'polypeptide(L)'
;MADQDDRIPITPPAQYQGRDLTRTIAESMAEIVPGGGIVTGLLREVIPSKTDQSREDWESAITERSNQHGERLDRHEDMLAPSETITGLPAQLLVRLAQECPDGLSMQDYDLDALSALFPDEDRQSIKDAVSDLKALGLLKSWDFIGGWRIALAEDAYEQVDPHVMGWDTNADAVEIARLMLAEDTGHAPELHEKTGWSKRRFNPAFRLLLPLFPEGRIRQVIQPDYPSLGVVLADDDRAKLRRLITKAGAAG
;
A
#
# COMPACT_ATOMS: atom_id res chain seq x y z
N MET A 1 11.08 1.36 27.64
CA MET A 1 10.05 0.73 28.48
C MET A 1 8.86 0.45 27.60
N ALA A 2 8.31 -0.75 27.73
CA ALA A 2 7.47 -1.42 26.73
C ALA A 2 6.13 -0.73 26.44
N ASP A 3 5.81 -0.83 25.16
CA ASP A 3 4.52 -0.80 24.48
C ASP A 3 3.36 -1.40 25.31
N GLN A 4 2.30 -0.62 25.50
CA GLN A 4 0.98 -1.15 25.87
C GLN A 4 0.05 -0.91 24.71
N ASP A 5 0.11 -1.85 23.77
CA ASP A 5 -0.91 -2.11 22.77
C ASP A 5 -2.23 -2.37 23.51
N ASP A 6 -3.19 -1.48 23.32
CA ASP A 6 -4.52 -1.46 23.94
C ASP A 6 -5.41 -2.56 23.31
N ARG A 7 -4.92 -3.80 23.32
CA ARG A 7 -5.62 -4.98 22.82
C ARG A 7 -6.69 -5.35 23.84
N ILE A 8 -7.92 -4.91 23.59
CA ILE A 8 -9.10 -5.37 24.31
C ILE A 8 -9.11 -6.91 24.26
N PRO A 9 -8.94 -7.62 25.39
CA PRO A 9 -8.89 -9.08 25.39
C PRO A 9 -10.24 -9.62 24.91
N ILE A 10 -10.21 -10.50 23.91
CA ILE A 10 -11.42 -11.18 23.45
C ILE A 10 -11.90 -12.07 24.60
N THR A 11 -12.93 -11.62 25.30
CA THR A 11 -13.41 -12.29 26.50
C THR A 11 -14.53 -13.25 26.11
N PRO A 12 -14.47 -14.53 26.52
CA PRO A 12 -15.55 -15.48 26.24
C PRO A 12 -16.86 -15.05 26.94
N PRO A 13 -18.03 -15.43 26.41
CA PRO A 13 -19.32 -15.08 27.01
C PRO A 13 -19.40 -15.58 28.46
N ALA A 14 -19.85 -14.69 29.35
CA ALA A 14 -19.90 -14.96 30.79
C ALA A 14 -20.87 -16.11 31.15
N GLN A 15 -20.43 -16.99 32.06
CA GLN A 15 -21.27 -18.04 32.63
C GLN A 15 -22.42 -17.42 33.44
N TYR A 16 -23.68 -17.72 33.06
CA TYR A 16 -24.86 -17.28 33.81
C TYR A 16 -24.98 -18.08 35.13
N GLN A 17 -24.40 -17.57 36.22
CA GLN A 17 -24.43 -18.16 37.57
C GLN A 17 -25.86 -18.38 38.16
N GLY A 18 -26.88 -17.71 37.64
CA GLY A 18 -28.25 -17.78 38.18
C GLY A 18 -28.99 -19.10 37.94
N ARG A 19 -28.52 -19.97 37.04
CA ARG A 19 -29.16 -21.26 36.72
C ARG A 19 -28.51 -22.49 37.37
N ASP A 20 -27.25 -22.39 37.79
CA ASP A 20 -26.58 -23.50 38.51
C ASP A 20 -27.16 -23.69 39.91
N LEU A 21 -27.57 -22.61 40.58
CA LEU A 21 -28.15 -22.69 41.91
C LEU A 21 -29.48 -23.47 41.93
N THR A 22 -30.31 -23.31 40.89
CA THR A 22 -31.56 -24.08 40.74
C THR A 22 -31.31 -25.56 40.43
N ARG A 23 -30.16 -25.90 39.83
CA ARG A 23 -29.77 -27.28 39.54
C ARG A 23 -29.31 -28.00 40.82
N THR A 24 -28.52 -27.33 41.66
CA THR A 24 -28.07 -27.89 42.95
C THR A 24 -29.24 -28.09 43.92
N ILE A 25 -30.25 -27.22 43.89
CA ILE A 25 -31.44 -27.39 44.73
C ILE A 25 -32.32 -28.56 44.23
N ALA A 26 -32.48 -28.72 42.90
CA ALA A 26 -33.22 -29.84 42.34
C ALA A 26 -32.56 -31.20 42.62
N GLU A 27 -31.22 -31.26 42.65
CA GLU A 27 -30.46 -32.48 42.98
C GLU A 27 -30.63 -32.87 44.47
N SER A 28 -30.82 -31.92 45.38
CA SER A 28 -31.03 -32.20 46.81
C SER A 28 -32.43 -32.74 47.19
N MET A 29 -33.45 -32.55 46.34
CA MET A 29 -34.80 -33.05 46.60
C MET A 29 -35.09 -34.44 45.98
N ALA A 30 -34.23 -34.92 45.09
CA ALA A 30 -34.36 -36.26 44.50
C ALA A 30 -33.87 -37.39 45.44
N GLU A 31 -33.14 -37.06 46.52
CA GLU A 31 -32.56 -38.04 47.45
C GLU A 31 -33.56 -38.61 48.49
N ILE A 32 -34.81 -38.13 48.53
CA ILE A 32 -35.78 -38.50 49.61
C ILE A 32 -36.88 -39.49 49.15
N VAL A 33 -36.88 -39.95 47.89
CA VAL A 33 -37.81 -41.02 47.43
C VAL A 33 -37.03 -42.23 46.87
N PRO A 34 -37.15 -43.43 47.46
CA PRO A 34 -36.54 -44.64 46.91
C PRO A 34 -37.09 -44.92 45.50
N GLY A 35 -36.23 -44.80 44.48
CA GLY A 35 -36.59 -45.00 43.06
C GLY A 35 -36.37 -43.79 42.14
N GLY A 36 -35.97 -42.61 42.66
CA GLY A 36 -35.76 -41.40 41.87
C GLY A 36 -34.49 -41.36 40.99
N GLY A 37 -33.53 -42.27 41.21
CA GLY A 37 -32.22 -42.26 40.54
C GLY A 37 -32.22 -42.57 39.05
N ILE A 38 -33.36 -42.99 38.47
CA ILE A 38 -33.46 -43.34 37.04
C ILE A 38 -33.86 -42.12 36.18
N VAL A 39 -34.42 -41.06 36.78
CA VAL A 39 -34.91 -39.89 36.02
C VAL A 39 -33.83 -38.81 35.85
N THR A 40 -32.89 -38.68 36.78
CA THR A 40 -31.79 -37.69 36.71
C THR A 40 -30.71 -38.05 35.68
N GLY A 41 -30.47 -39.34 35.43
CA GLY A 41 -29.53 -39.80 34.40
C GLY A 41 -30.02 -39.50 32.98
N LEU A 42 -31.32 -39.63 32.72
CA LEU A 42 -31.91 -39.45 31.39
C LEU A 42 -32.06 -37.97 30.97
N LEU A 43 -32.09 -37.03 31.92
CA LEU A 43 -32.13 -35.59 31.62
C LEU A 43 -30.76 -35.00 31.28
N ARG A 44 -29.66 -35.70 31.57
CA ARG A 44 -28.29 -35.24 31.29
C ARG A 44 -27.84 -35.51 29.84
N GLU A 45 -28.48 -36.47 29.16
CA GLU A 45 -27.99 -37.03 27.89
C GLU A 45 -28.68 -36.44 26.63
N VAL A 46 -29.79 -35.69 26.75
CA VAL A 46 -30.65 -35.37 25.57
C VAL A 46 -30.83 -33.87 25.29
N ILE A 47 -30.32 -32.96 26.12
CA ILE A 47 -30.42 -31.51 25.86
C ILE A 47 -29.06 -30.84 26.14
N PRO A 48 -28.24 -30.54 25.11
CA PRO A 48 -27.06 -29.70 25.26
C PRO A 48 -27.48 -28.37 25.89
N SER A 49 -26.72 -27.90 26.88
CA SER A 49 -27.02 -26.60 27.48
C SER A 49 -26.82 -25.53 26.41
N LYS A 50 -27.72 -24.54 26.33
CA LYS A 50 -27.55 -23.40 25.39
C LYS A 50 -26.20 -22.71 25.55
N THR A 51 -25.54 -22.86 26.69
CA THR A 51 -24.23 -22.30 27.01
C THR A 51 -23.10 -23.03 26.29
N ASP A 52 -23.18 -24.36 26.14
CA ASP A 52 -22.16 -25.13 25.40
C ASP A 52 -22.26 -24.87 23.90
N GLN A 53 -23.48 -24.82 23.35
CA GLN A 53 -23.71 -24.38 21.97
C GLN A 53 -23.23 -22.95 21.72
N SER A 54 -23.53 -22.02 22.63
CA SER A 54 -23.09 -20.63 22.50
C SER A 54 -21.56 -20.48 22.56
N ARG A 55 -20.87 -21.42 23.21
CA ARG A 55 -19.42 -21.44 23.30
C ARG A 55 -18.80 -22.05 22.04
N GLU A 56 -19.32 -23.16 21.54
CA GLU A 56 -18.89 -23.75 20.26
C GLU A 56 -19.14 -22.79 19.08
N ASP A 57 -20.29 -22.12 19.06
CA ASP A 57 -20.63 -21.10 18.07
C ASP A 57 -19.67 -19.90 18.16
N TRP A 58 -19.32 -19.49 19.38
CA TRP A 58 -18.34 -18.41 19.60
C TRP A 58 -16.92 -18.83 19.21
N GLU A 59 -16.48 -20.04 19.56
CA GLU A 59 -15.16 -20.58 19.20
C GLU A 59 -15.03 -20.74 17.67
N SER A 60 -16.08 -21.25 17.00
CA SER A 60 -16.16 -21.28 15.53
C SER A 60 -16.13 -19.88 14.92
N ALA A 61 -16.92 -18.93 15.44
CA ALA A 61 -16.99 -17.58 14.91
C ALA A 61 -15.67 -16.80 15.10
N ILE A 62 -14.96 -17.01 16.20
CA ILE A 62 -13.63 -16.43 16.43
C ILE A 62 -12.60 -17.07 15.50
N THR A 63 -12.64 -18.39 15.31
CA THR A 63 -11.75 -19.09 14.38
C THR A 63 -11.96 -18.63 12.95
N GLU A 64 -13.21 -18.55 12.50
CA GLU A 64 -13.56 -18.09 11.15
C GLU A 64 -13.16 -16.62 10.94
N ARG A 65 -13.42 -15.75 11.92
CA ARG A 65 -13.01 -14.33 11.85
C ARG A 65 -11.49 -14.17 11.90
N SER A 66 -10.77 -14.98 12.70
CA SER A 66 -9.31 -14.97 12.75
C SER A 66 -8.70 -15.43 11.43
N ASN A 67 -9.27 -16.47 10.80
CA ASN A 67 -8.84 -16.93 9.48
C ASN A 67 -9.11 -15.88 8.40
N GLN A 68 -10.28 -15.23 8.42
CA GLN A 68 -10.57 -14.11 7.51
C GLN A 68 -9.63 -12.92 7.72
N HIS A 69 -9.18 -12.67 8.96
CA HIS A 69 -8.18 -11.65 9.24
C HIS A 69 -6.77 -12.08 8.81
N GLY A 70 -6.43 -13.36 8.94
CA GLY A 70 -5.20 -13.95 8.38
C GLY A 70 -5.17 -13.78 6.86
N GLU A 71 -6.22 -14.19 6.15
CA GLU A 71 -6.31 -14.04 4.69
C GLU A 71 -6.27 -12.57 4.24
N ARG A 72 -6.78 -11.64 5.05
CA ARG A 72 -6.69 -10.19 4.76
C ARG A 72 -5.30 -9.63 5.05
N LEU A 73 -4.61 -10.14 6.07
CA LEU A 73 -3.23 -9.79 6.37
C LEU A 73 -2.30 -10.35 5.30
N ASP A 74 -2.44 -11.60 4.91
CA ASP A 74 -1.70 -12.23 3.80
C ASP A 74 -1.92 -11.45 2.50
N ARG A 75 -3.16 -11.05 2.20
CA ARG A 75 -3.45 -10.22 1.02
C ARG A 75 -2.82 -8.83 1.10
N HIS A 76 -2.76 -8.23 2.28
CA HIS A 76 -2.08 -6.94 2.47
C HIS A 76 -0.56 -7.11 2.46
N GLU A 77 -0.04 -8.23 2.95
CA GLU A 77 1.38 -8.58 2.92
C GLU A 77 1.82 -8.89 1.49
N ASP A 78 1.02 -9.58 0.68
CA ASP A 78 1.25 -9.74 -0.76
C ASP A 78 1.22 -8.41 -1.52
N MET A 79 0.43 -7.43 -1.06
CA MET A 79 0.42 -6.06 -1.59
C MET A 79 1.60 -5.21 -1.13
N LEU A 80 2.29 -5.59 -0.04
CA LEU A 80 3.36 -4.83 0.61
C LEU A 80 4.73 -5.52 0.56
N ALA A 81 4.77 -6.80 0.17
CA ALA A 81 5.97 -7.58 -0.01
C ALA A 81 6.78 -7.00 -1.16
N PRO A 82 8.12 -6.98 -1.07
CA PRO A 82 8.95 -6.44 -2.13
C PRO A 82 8.61 -7.13 -3.45
N SER A 83 8.22 -6.30 -4.42
CA SER A 83 8.05 -6.65 -5.83
C SER A 83 9.26 -7.45 -6.30
N GLU A 84 8.99 -8.48 -7.09
CA GLU A 84 9.96 -9.39 -7.70
C GLU A 84 11.37 -8.81 -7.90
N THR A 85 12.40 -9.55 -7.50
CA THR A 85 13.78 -9.11 -7.72
C THR A 85 14.11 -9.10 -9.20
N ILE A 86 14.20 -7.90 -9.79
CA ILE A 86 14.58 -7.71 -11.18
C ILE A 86 16.09 -7.86 -11.32
N THR A 87 16.54 -8.76 -12.20
CA THR A 87 17.96 -9.02 -12.45
C THR A 87 18.25 -9.10 -13.95
N GLY A 88 19.53 -9.14 -14.34
CA GLY A 88 19.93 -9.32 -15.74
C GLY A 88 19.59 -8.13 -16.64
N LEU A 89 19.23 -8.42 -17.89
CA LEU A 89 18.93 -7.41 -18.91
C LEU A 89 17.76 -6.48 -18.54
N PRO A 90 16.63 -6.96 -17.96
CA PRO A 90 15.58 -6.07 -17.44
C PRO A 90 16.10 -5.02 -16.45
N ALA A 91 16.94 -5.41 -15.49
CA ALA A 91 17.50 -4.48 -14.52
C ALA A 91 18.44 -3.46 -15.20
N GLN A 92 19.29 -3.91 -16.11
CA GLN A 92 20.19 -3.04 -16.86
C GLN A 92 19.43 -2.03 -17.73
N LEU A 93 18.35 -2.47 -18.38
CA LEU A 93 17.46 -1.61 -19.16
C LEU A 93 16.84 -0.53 -18.28
N LEU A 94 16.26 -0.91 -17.14
CA LEU A 94 15.65 0.01 -16.18
C LEU A 94 16.64 1.08 -15.70
N VAL A 95 17.85 0.65 -15.28
CA VAL A 95 18.94 1.52 -14.86
C VAL A 95 19.30 2.51 -15.96
N ARG A 96 19.48 2.01 -17.19
CA ARG A 96 19.87 2.83 -18.34
C ARG A 96 18.82 3.89 -18.65
N LEU A 97 17.54 3.49 -18.73
CA LEU A 97 16.44 4.43 -19.00
C LEU A 97 16.30 5.48 -17.91
N ALA A 98 16.46 5.09 -16.64
CA ALA A 98 16.36 6.01 -15.51
C ALA A 98 17.48 7.07 -15.54
N GLN A 99 18.72 6.67 -15.89
CA GLN A 99 19.89 7.54 -15.98
C GLN A 99 19.87 8.46 -17.20
N GLU A 100 19.37 7.99 -18.35
CA GLU A 100 19.29 8.80 -19.57
C GLU A 100 18.08 9.75 -19.58
N CYS A 101 17.11 9.55 -18.68
CA CYS A 101 15.94 10.43 -18.59
C CYS A 101 16.33 11.85 -18.14
N PRO A 102 16.06 12.90 -18.95
CA PRO A 102 16.56 14.25 -18.69
C PRO A 102 15.74 15.00 -17.63
N ASP A 103 14.45 14.70 -17.52
CA ASP A 103 13.49 15.56 -16.82
C ASP A 103 12.51 14.83 -15.91
N GLY A 104 12.44 13.50 -15.91
CA GLY A 104 11.52 12.75 -15.04
C GLY A 104 10.04 12.93 -15.40
N LEU A 105 9.73 13.40 -16.61
CA LEU A 105 8.36 13.53 -17.11
C LEU A 105 7.88 12.30 -17.86
N SER A 106 8.74 11.30 -18.04
CA SER A 106 8.45 10.09 -18.80
C SER A 106 8.01 10.37 -20.25
N MET A 107 8.53 11.45 -20.85
CA MET A 107 8.23 11.84 -22.23
C MET A 107 9.22 11.26 -23.25
N GLN A 108 10.40 10.86 -22.80
CA GLN A 108 11.39 10.23 -23.68
C GLN A 108 10.97 8.79 -23.97
N ASP A 109 10.72 8.52 -25.25
CA ASP A 109 10.34 7.22 -25.76
C ASP A 109 11.48 6.53 -26.52
N TYR A 110 11.42 5.20 -26.56
CA TYR A 110 12.39 4.35 -27.21
C TYR A 110 11.65 3.30 -28.04
N ASP A 111 12.08 3.13 -29.29
CA ASP A 111 11.69 1.98 -30.10
C ASP A 111 12.76 0.87 -30.00
N LEU A 112 12.49 -0.26 -30.64
CA LEU A 112 13.39 -1.41 -30.61
C LEU A 112 14.77 -1.11 -31.22
N ASP A 113 14.86 -0.21 -32.22
CA ASP A 113 16.13 0.11 -32.86
C ASP A 113 16.99 0.99 -31.95
N ALA A 114 16.37 1.97 -31.28
CA ALA A 114 17.02 2.77 -30.24
C ALA A 114 17.52 1.89 -29.09
N LEU A 115 16.71 0.94 -28.61
CA LEU A 115 17.12 0.01 -27.55
C LEU A 115 18.24 -0.94 -28.01
N SER A 116 18.18 -1.42 -29.26
CA SER A 116 19.27 -2.24 -29.83
C SER A 116 20.58 -1.47 -29.92
N ALA A 117 20.53 -0.15 -30.14
CA ALA A 117 21.72 0.70 -30.13
C ALA A 117 22.29 0.92 -28.71
N LEU A 118 21.43 0.92 -27.68
CA LEU A 118 21.85 1.02 -26.27
C LEU A 118 22.43 -0.29 -25.74
N PHE A 119 21.98 -1.43 -26.26
CA PHE A 119 22.41 -2.77 -25.86
C PHE A 119 22.94 -3.56 -27.07
N PRO A 120 24.08 -3.16 -27.67
CA PRO A 120 24.58 -3.72 -28.92
C PRO A 120 25.02 -5.19 -28.81
N ASP A 121 25.32 -5.66 -27.60
CA ASP A 121 25.73 -7.04 -27.33
C ASP A 121 24.55 -8.00 -27.13
N GLU A 122 23.33 -7.47 -27.00
CA GLU A 122 22.11 -8.23 -26.76
C GLU A 122 21.34 -8.42 -28.07
N ASP A 123 20.71 -9.59 -28.23
CA ASP A 123 19.87 -9.83 -29.39
C ASP A 123 18.48 -9.16 -29.25
N ARG A 124 17.86 -8.87 -30.40
CA ARG A 124 16.57 -8.17 -30.44
C ARG A 124 15.43 -8.90 -29.72
N GLN A 125 15.48 -10.23 -29.61
CA GLN A 125 14.46 -10.99 -28.90
C GLN A 125 14.64 -10.84 -27.39
N SER A 126 15.87 -10.97 -26.89
CA SER A 126 16.18 -10.74 -25.47
C SER A 126 15.77 -9.35 -25.00
N ILE A 127 15.98 -8.31 -25.83
CA ILE A 127 15.51 -6.94 -25.53
C ILE A 127 13.97 -6.89 -25.45
N LYS A 128 13.25 -7.54 -26.36
CA LYS A 128 11.77 -7.58 -26.34
C LYS A 128 11.23 -8.29 -25.10
N ASP A 129 11.86 -9.40 -24.73
CA ASP A 129 11.47 -10.18 -23.56
C ASP A 129 11.68 -9.34 -22.30
N ALA A 130 12.84 -8.69 -22.16
CA ALA A 130 13.12 -7.79 -21.04
C ALA A 130 12.14 -6.60 -20.96
N VAL A 131 11.78 -6.01 -22.11
CA VAL A 131 10.75 -4.96 -22.15
C VAL A 131 9.38 -5.51 -21.73
N SER A 132 9.04 -6.73 -22.13
CA SER A 132 7.75 -7.34 -21.77
C SER A 132 7.67 -7.61 -20.27
N ASP A 133 8.75 -8.08 -19.64
CA ASP A 133 8.84 -8.29 -18.20
C ASP A 133 8.63 -6.98 -17.43
N LEU A 134 9.35 -5.92 -17.80
CA LEU A 134 9.23 -4.63 -17.12
C LEU A 134 7.87 -3.97 -17.34
N LYS A 135 7.24 -4.19 -18.50
CA LYS A 135 5.85 -3.76 -18.75
C LYS A 135 4.87 -4.51 -17.84
N ALA A 136 5.06 -5.82 -17.65
CA ALA A 136 4.20 -6.62 -16.77
C ALA A 136 4.29 -6.15 -15.31
N LEU A 137 5.46 -5.66 -14.90
CA LEU A 137 5.70 -5.04 -13.59
C LEU A 137 5.19 -3.58 -13.48
N GLY A 138 4.63 -3.01 -14.55
CA GLY A 138 4.16 -1.62 -14.57
C GLY A 138 5.29 -0.57 -14.55
N LEU A 139 6.54 -0.99 -14.73
CA LEU A 139 7.70 -0.09 -14.70
C LEU A 139 7.92 0.64 -16.03
N LEU A 140 7.34 0.12 -17.12
CA LEU A 140 7.32 0.75 -18.43
C LEU A 140 5.90 0.99 -18.89
N LYS A 141 5.67 2.16 -19.50
CA LYS A 141 4.50 2.39 -20.35
C LYS A 141 4.86 2.08 -21.79
N SER A 142 3.88 1.59 -22.55
CA SER A 142 4.07 1.28 -23.96
C SER A 142 2.88 1.69 -24.80
N TRP A 143 3.17 2.01 -26.06
CA TRP A 143 2.14 2.24 -27.07
C TRP A 143 2.45 1.41 -28.30
N ASP A 144 1.52 0.53 -28.64
CA ASP A 144 1.57 -0.27 -29.85
C ASP A 144 0.95 0.52 -31.01
N PHE A 145 1.58 0.45 -32.18
CA PHE A 145 1.08 1.05 -33.41
C PHE A 145 1.40 0.15 -34.60
N ILE A 146 0.84 0.48 -35.76
CA ILE A 146 1.09 -0.29 -36.98
C ILE A 146 2.59 -0.21 -37.30
N GLY A 147 3.27 -1.36 -37.23
CA GLY A 147 4.69 -1.47 -37.57
C GLY A 147 5.65 -1.45 -36.38
N GLY A 148 5.17 -1.33 -35.14
CA GLY A 148 6.06 -1.40 -33.98
C GLY A 148 5.42 -0.99 -32.67
N TRP A 149 6.28 -0.80 -31.67
CA TRP A 149 5.91 -0.30 -30.36
C TRP A 149 6.95 0.71 -29.90
N ARG A 150 6.54 1.57 -28.99
CA ARG A 150 7.44 2.43 -28.22
C ARG A 150 7.21 2.23 -26.74
N ILE A 151 8.28 2.42 -25.97
CA ILE A 151 8.23 2.41 -24.52
C ILE A 151 8.76 3.71 -23.95
N ALA A 152 8.33 4.02 -22.74
CA ALA A 152 8.97 4.99 -21.88
C ALA A 152 8.91 4.46 -20.44
N LEU A 153 9.78 4.98 -19.58
CA LEU A 153 9.70 4.67 -18.15
C LEU A 153 8.34 5.14 -17.60
N ALA A 154 7.66 4.32 -16.81
CA ALA A 154 6.41 4.72 -16.17
C ALA A 154 6.68 5.82 -15.14
N GLU A 155 5.70 6.69 -14.91
CA GLU A 155 5.86 7.82 -13.98
C GLU A 155 6.02 7.33 -12.53
N ASP A 156 5.26 6.29 -12.16
CA ASP A 156 5.30 5.69 -10.82
C ASP A 156 6.55 4.82 -10.60
N ALA A 157 7.30 4.50 -11.66
CA ALA A 157 8.54 3.73 -11.56
C ALA A 157 9.64 4.52 -10.84
N TYR A 158 9.63 5.85 -10.92
CA TYR A 158 10.67 6.67 -10.29
C TYR A 158 10.75 6.48 -8.77
N GLU A 159 9.61 6.27 -8.10
CA GLU A 159 9.58 6.00 -6.65
C GLU A 159 10.35 4.73 -6.27
N GLN A 160 10.28 3.71 -7.13
CA GLN A 160 10.92 2.41 -6.90
C GLN A 160 12.37 2.40 -7.38
N VAL A 161 12.65 3.09 -8.48
CA VAL A 161 13.95 3.00 -9.18
C VAL A 161 14.97 4.00 -8.67
N ASP A 162 14.55 5.24 -8.40
CA ASP A 162 15.48 6.33 -8.06
C ASP A 162 16.29 6.07 -6.78
N PRO A 163 15.76 5.43 -5.70
CA PRO A 163 16.57 5.12 -4.53
C PRO A 163 17.74 4.18 -4.83
N HIS A 164 17.55 3.23 -5.74
CA HIS A 164 18.55 2.22 -6.09
C HIS A 164 19.51 2.70 -7.18
N VAL A 165 19.05 3.52 -8.10
CA VAL A 165 19.82 3.93 -9.29
C VAL A 165 20.48 5.30 -9.10
N MET A 166 19.75 6.25 -8.54
CA MET A 166 20.17 7.65 -8.40
C MET A 166 20.54 8.01 -6.95
N GLY A 167 20.15 7.19 -5.98
CA GLY A 167 20.29 7.48 -4.55
C GLY A 167 19.35 8.60 -4.08
N TRP A 168 18.29 8.89 -4.85
CA TRP A 168 17.26 9.87 -4.49
C TRP A 168 16.04 9.15 -3.94
N ASP A 169 15.48 9.67 -2.85
CA ASP A 169 14.22 9.18 -2.33
C ASP A 169 13.11 10.12 -2.78
N THR A 170 12.40 9.71 -3.84
CA THR A 170 11.33 10.50 -4.46
C THR A 170 10.22 10.87 -3.46
N ASN A 171 9.94 10.00 -2.49
CA ASN A 171 8.94 10.25 -1.46
C ASN A 171 9.45 11.28 -0.44
N ALA A 172 10.69 11.14 0.03
CA ALA A 172 11.31 12.13 0.92
C ALA A 172 11.47 13.50 0.24
N ASP A 173 11.84 13.50 -1.05
CA ASP A 173 11.95 14.71 -1.87
C ASP A 173 10.59 15.40 -2.04
N ALA A 174 9.50 14.64 -2.21
CA ALA A 174 8.16 15.21 -2.26
C ALA A 174 7.77 15.89 -0.95
N VAL A 175 8.14 15.30 0.20
CA VAL A 175 7.93 15.92 1.52
C VAL A 175 8.73 17.21 1.65
N GLU A 176 9.95 17.26 1.13
CA GLU A 176 10.76 18.48 1.15
C GLU A 176 10.16 19.59 0.29
N ILE A 177 9.66 19.26 -0.91
CA ILE A 177 8.91 20.21 -1.73
C ILE A 177 7.66 20.69 -0.99
N ALA A 178 6.92 19.81 -0.30
CA ALA A 178 5.76 20.20 0.49
C ALA A 178 6.11 21.19 1.64
N ARG A 179 7.27 21.01 2.30
CA ARG A 179 7.77 21.98 3.30
C ARG A 179 8.06 23.33 2.65
N LEU A 180 8.71 23.32 1.49
CA LEU A 180 9.04 24.52 0.74
C LEU A 180 7.79 25.29 0.29
N MET A 181 6.77 24.59 -0.21
CA MET A 181 5.48 25.18 -0.58
C MET A 181 4.81 25.91 0.59
N LEU A 182 4.90 25.37 1.80
CA LEU A 182 4.35 26.00 3.00
C LEU A 182 5.21 27.18 3.48
N ALA A 183 6.53 27.08 3.38
CA ALA A 183 7.46 28.12 3.82
C ALA A 183 7.39 29.36 2.93
N GLU A 184 7.28 29.16 1.62
CA GLU A 184 7.30 30.21 0.60
C GLU A 184 5.90 30.68 0.19
N ASP A 185 4.87 30.05 0.74
CA ASP A 185 3.47 30.33 0.41
C ASP A 185 3.12 30.14 -1.08
N THR A 186 3.93 29.37 -1.82
CA THR A 186 3.84 29.22 -3.28
C THR A 186 3.61 27.76 -3.69
N GLY A 187 2.80 27.57 -4.72
CA GLY A 187 2.64 26.29 -5.41
C GLY A 187 3.27 26.30 -6.81
N HIS A 188 4.04 27.32 -7.17
CA HIS A 188 4.57 27.50 -8.53
C HIS A 188 5.79 26.62 -8.78
N ALA A 189 5.68 25.67 -9.71
CA ALA A 189 6.71 24.64 -9.91
C ALA A 189 8.09 25.20 -10.32
N PRO A 190 8.22 26.16 -11.26
CA PRO A 190 9.52 26.75 -11.61
C PRO A 190 10.22 27.42 -10.42
N GLU A 191 9.47 28.15 -9.59
CA GLU A 191 10.01 28.83 -8.40
C GLU A 191 10.47 27.81 -7.34
N LEU A 192 9.66 26.78 -7.09
CA LEU A 192 10.02 25.70 -6.17
C LEU A 192 11.27 24.96 -6.66
N HIS A 193 11.34 24.63 -7.96
CA HIS A 193 12.48 23.96 -8.57
C HIS A 193 13.77 24.79 -8.48
N GLU A 194 13.69 26.10 -8.76
CA GLU A 194 14.85 27.00 -8.61
C GLU A 194 15.37 27.00 -7.17
N LYS A 195 14.46 27.03 -6.19
CA LYS A 195 14.80 27.04 -4.76
C LYS A 195 15.37 25.72 -4.25
N THR A 196 14.98 24.56 -4.80
CA THR A 196 15.61 23.29 -4.42
C THR A 196 17.02 23.14 -4.97
N GLY A 197 17.33 23.79 -6.10
CA GLY A 197 18.60 23.64 -6.82
C GLY A 197 18.80 22.22 -7.39
N TRP A 198 17.75 21.41 -7.47
CA TRP A 198 17.81 20.06 -8.01
C TRP A 198 17.79 20.05 -9.53
N SER A 199 18.12 18.89 -10.12
CA SER A 199 17.82 18.67 -11.53
C SER A 199 16.31 18.50 -11.72
N LYS A 200 15.80 18.85 -12.91
CA LYS A 200 14.40 18.56 -13.29
C LYS A 200 14.04 17.09 -13.08
N ARG A 201 14.97 16.19 -13.43
CA ARG A 201 14.82 14.73 -13.28
C ARG A 201 14.57 14.27 -11.85
N ARG A 202 15.12 14.95 -10.85
CA ARG A 202 14.84 14.68 -9.43
C ARG A 202 13.58 15.40 -8.96
N PHE A 203 13.40 16.66 -9.36
CA PHE A 203 12.29 17.50 -8.92
C PHE A 203 10.92 17.03 -9.45
N ASN A 204 10.81 16.71 -10.73
CA ASN A 204 9.54 16.46 -11.38
C ASN A 204 8.81 15.21 -10.85
N PRO A 205 9.45 14.05 -10.66
CA PRO A 205 8.80 12.90 -10.03
C PRO A 205 8.27 13.23 -8.64
N ALA A 206 9.09 13.87 -7.79
CA ALA A 206 8.69 14.28 -6.45
C ALA A 206 7.51 15.28 -6.44
N PHE A 207 7.53 16.28 -7.34
CA PHE A 207 6.43 17.23 -7.46
C PHE A 207 5.14 16.56 -7.95
N ARG A 208 5.25 15.56 -8.84
CA ARG A 208 4.10 14.81 -9.33
C ARG A 208 3.35 14.08 -8.20
N LEU A 209 4.07 13.52 -7.22
CA LEU A 209 3.47 12.84 -6.06
C LEU A 209 2.58 13.75 -5.21
N LEU A 210 2.81 15.06 -5.26
CA LEU A 210 2.00 16.03 -4.53
C LEU A 210 0.69 16.37 -5.25
N LEU A 211 0.64 16.25 -6.58
CA LEU A 211 -0.52 16.67 -7.37
C LEU A 211 -1.85 16.02 -6.94
N PRO A 212 -1.91 14.71 -6.61
CA PRO A 212 -3.15 14.08 -6.13
C PRO A 212 -3.72 14.67 -4.83
N LEU A 213 -2.94 15.43 -4.07
CA LEU A 213 -3.42 16.10 -2.85
C LEU A 213 -4.36 17.27 -3.17
N PHE A 214 -4.27 17.82 -4.38
CA PHE A 214 -4.99 19.00 -4.81
C PHE A 214 -6.17 18.63 -5.72
N PRO A 215 -7.33 19.29 -5.59
CA PRO A 215 -8.41 19.15 -6.56
C PRO A 215 -7.96 19.58 -7.96
N GLU A 216 -8.44 18.91 -9.01
CA GLU A 216 -8.06 19.19 -10.41
C GLU A 216 -8.21 20.67 -10.79
N GLY A 217 -9.28 21.34 -10.33
CA GLY A 217 -9.51 22.77 -10.59
C GLY A 217 -8.49 23.73 -9.94
N ARG A 218 -7.60 23.24 -9.08
CA ARG A 218 -6.48 24.01 -8.48
C ARG A 218 -5.14 23.71 -9.12
N ILE A 219 -5.06 22.73 -10.01
CA ILE A 219 -3.83 22.33 -10.72
C ILE A 219 -3.79 23.09 -12.04
N ARG A 220 -2.70 23.83 -12.29
CA ARG A 220 -2.53 24.58 -13.53
C ARG A 220 -2.08 23.64 -14.65
N GLN A 221 -2.90 23.52 -15.68
CA GLN A 221 -2.59 22.76 -16.89
C GLN A 221 -1.69 23.58 -17.84
N VAL A 222 -0.89 22.90 -18.64
CA VAL A 222 0.09 23.52 -19.55
C VAL A 222 0.06 22.83 -20.90
N ILE A 223 0.20 23.59 -21.99
CA ILE A 223 0.22 23.06 -23.35
C ILE A 223 1.58 22.41 -23.70
N GLN A 224 2.68 22.82 -23.04
CA GLN A 224 4.03 22.24 -23.24
C GLN A 224 4.77 22.16 -21.88
N PRO A 225 4.65 21.04 -21.14
CA PRO A 225 5.13 20.99 -19.76
C PRO A 225 6.63 20.68 -19.67
N ASP A 226 7.40 21.61 -19.12
CA ASP A 226 8.72 21.38 -18.51
C ASP A 226 8.62 20.72 -17.11
N TYR A 227 7.40 20.69 -16.57
CA TYR A 227 7.03 20.26 -15.23
C TYR A 227 5.70 19.50 -15.31
N PRO A 228 5.42 18.53 -14.42
CA PRO A 228 4.13 17.82 -14.40
C PRO A 228 2.92 18.76 -14.34
N SER A 229 3.08 19.94 -13.73
CA SER A 229 2.17 21.07 -13.77
C SER A 229 2.98 22.36 -13.59
N LEU A 230 2.49 23.50 -14.09
CA LEU A 230 3.09 24.82 -13.79
C LEU A 230 2.94 25.21 -12.31
N GLY A 231 2.04 24.55 -11.58
CA GLY A 231 1.85 24.76 -10.17
C GLY A 231 0.41 24.58 -9.70
N VAL A 232 0.21 24.77 -8.41
CA VAL A 232 -1.10 24.65 -7.76
C VAL A 232 -1.47 25.94 -7.03
N VAL A 233 -2.78 26.20 -6.92
CA VAL A 233 -3.29 27.27 -6.05
C VAL A 233 -3.44 26.72 -4.63
N LEU A 234 -2.73 27.30 -3.66
CA LEU A 234 -2.75 26.86 -2.27
C LEU A 234 -3.91 27.49 -1.47
N ALA A 235 -4.93 26.69 -1.16
CA ALA A 235 -5.96 27.04 -0.19
C ALA A 235 -5.64 26.49 1.21
N ASP A 236 -6.35 26.94 2.24
CA ASP A 236 -6.11 26.53 3.64
C ASP A 236 -6.24 25.01 3.86
N ASP A 237 -7.22 24.38 3.20
CA ASP A 237 -7.40 22.93 3.25
C ASP A 237 -6.21 22.18 2.65
N ASP A 238 -5.59 22.73 1.60
CA ASP A 238 -4.43 22.13 0.96
C ASP A 238 -3.20 22.23 1.85
N ARG A 239 -3.03 23.38 2.52
CA ARG A 239 -1.97 23.55 3.53
C ARG A 239 -2.13 22.56 4.67
N ALA A 240 -3.35 22.30 5.11
CA ALA A 240 -3.63 21.29 6.12
C ALA A 240 -3.24 19.87 5.64
N LYS A 241 -3.50 19.52 4.39
CA LYS A 241 -3.06 18.23 3.80
C LYS A 241 -1.54 18.13 3.72
N LEU A 242 -0.86 19.17 3.26
CA LEU A 242 0.61 19.21 3.20
C LEU A 242 1.24 19.05 4.60
N ARG A 243 0.70 19.73 5.62
CA ARG A 243 1.16 19.55 7.02
C ARG A 243 0.99 18.10 7.49
N ARG A 244 -0.15 17.46 7.19
CA ARG A 244 -0.38 16.05 7.54
C ARG A 244 0.60 15.12 6.85
N LEU A 245 0.90 15.36 5.57
CA LEU A 245 1.92 14.61 4.84
C LEU A 245 3.29 14.70 5.54
N ILE A 246 3.71 15.92 5.88
CA ILE A 246 4.99 16.17 6.56
C ILE A 246 5.03 15.50 7.94
N THR A 247 3.95 15.60 8.73
CA THR A 247 3.87 14.93 10.04
C THR A 247 3.93 13.42 9.90
N LYS A 248 3.21 12.82 8.93
CA LYS A 248 3.23 11.38 8.70
C LYS A 248 4.64 10.89 8.33
N ALA A 249 5.36 11.62 7.49
CA ALA A 249 6.72 11.29 7.11
C ALA A 249 7.69 11.37 8.32
N GLY A 250 7.54 12.37 9.19
CA GLY A 250 8.36 12.51 10.39
C GLY A 250 8.07 11.48 11.49
N ALA A 251 6.94 10.78 11.44
CA ALA A 251 6.60 9.70 12.38
C ALA A 251 7.05 8.30 11.89
N ALA A 252 7.47 8.18 10.63
CA ALA A 252 7.87 6.92 10.00
C ALA A 252 9.39 6.72 9.90
N GLY A 253 10.20 7.72 10.30
CA GLY A 253 11.65 7.66 10.39
C GLY A 253 12.13 7.62 11.84
#